data_AF-A0A1H3JF52-F1
#
_entry.id   AF-A0A1H3JF52-F1
#
_cell.length_a   1.000
_cell.length_b   1.000
_cell.length_c   1.000
_cell.angle_alpha   90.00
_cell.angle_beta   90.00
_cell.angle_gamma   90.00
#
_symmetry.space_group_name_H-M   'P 1'
#
loop_
_entity.id
_entity.type
_entity.pdbx_description
1 polymer ?
#
loop_
_entity_poly.entity_id
_entity_poly.type
_entity_poly.pdbx_seq_one_letter_code
_entity_poly.pdbx_strand_id
1 'polypeptide(L)'
;MRNTLLSDVLGNIKHPFWRIKDAIHDYKLRHLKLGKVKQHKKGSYTDFEIVNISWDIHWMTDLYLAVIIRDYLRFFIKNTPAIGNTVFEGDYSKMQDLTDEETAMYSKKWHDLVNNTADEFDELAKLMSEDGSGDDWQALNKKEKELIRKAFADLAYIFDELNW
;
A
#
# COMPACT_ATOMS: atom_id res chain seq x y z
N MET A 1 39.06 -6.56 36.15
CA MET A 1 37.83 -5.77 35.94
C MET A 1 38.16 -4.52 35.14
N ARG A 2 37.71 -4.45 33.87
CA ARG A 2 37.40 -3.23 33.09
C ARG A 2 37.16 -3.69 31.64
N ASN A 3 35.98 -4.23 31.41
CA ASN A 3 35.46 -4.58 30.08
C ASN A 3 34.10 -3.87 29.91
N THR A 4 34.08 -2.58 30.23
CA THR A 4 32.85 -1.79 30.41
C THR A 4 32.97 -0.39 29.80
N LEU A 5 33.76 -0.24 28.72
CA LEU A 5 33.91 1.04 28.03
C LEU A 5 33.62 0.98 26.51
N LEU A 6 33.43 -0.21 25.93
CA LEU A 6 33.07 -0.36 24.51
C LEU A 6 31.56 -0.55 24.28
N SER A 7 30.81 -1.07 25.25
CA SER A 7 29.34 -1.20 25.16
C SER A 7 28.62 0.15 25.15
N ASP A 8 29.14 1.12 25.90
CA ASP A 8 28.47 2.41 26.11
C ASP A 8 28.67 3.37 24.94
N VAL A 9 29.74 3.18 24.16
CA VAL A 9 29.99 3.92 22.92
C VAL A 9 29.13 3.36 21.78
N LEU A 10 28.90 2.05 21.73
CA LEU A 10 28.09 1.41 20.68
C LEU A 10 26.57 1.51 20.94
N GLY A 11 26.14 1.63 22.20
CA GLY A 11 24.73 1.86 22.56
C GLY A 11 24.19 3.20 22.07
N ASN A 12 25.04 4.23 21.98
CA ASN A 12 24.64 5.58 21.56
C ASN A 12 24.58 5.78 20.03
N ILE A 13 25.07 4.83 19.23
CA ILE A 13 25.08 4.95 17.75
C ILE A 13 23.80 4.36 17.13
N LYS A 14 23.04 3.54 17.86
CA LYS A 14 21.77 2.98 17.38
C LYS A 14 20.60 3.96 17.46
N HIS A 15 20.59 4.89 18.42
CA HIS A 15 19.52 5.89 18.56
C HIS A 15 19.42 6.97 17.47
N PRO A 16 20.50 7.45 16.82
CA PRO A 16 20.38 8.46 15.76
C PRO A 16 19.90 7.90 14.41
N PHE A 17 20.12 6.61 14.11
CA PHE A 17 19.80 6.07 12.78
C PHE A 17 18.29 6.00 12.53
N TRP A 18 17.50 5.59 13.53
CA TRP A 18 16.03 5.60 13.46
C TRP A 18 15.50 7.03 13.30
N ARG A 19 16.05 7.99 14.06
CA ARG A 19 15.66 9.42 13.94
C ARG A 19 15.98 10.01 12.57
N ILE A 20 17.08 9.60 11.94
CA ILE A 20 17.44 10.02 10.58
C ILE A 20 16.51 9.37 9.56
N LYS A 21 16.18 8.08 9.72
CA LYS A 21 15.20 7.38 8.88
C LYS A 21 13.83 8.04 8.96
N ASP A 22 13.37 8.36 10.17
CA ASP A 22 12.11 9.07 10.43
C ASP A 22 12.15 10.48 9.83
N ALA A 23 13.27 11.21 10.00
CA ALA A 23 13.42 12.54 9.43
C ALA A 23 13.40 12.55 7.89
N ILE A 24 14.01 11.54 7.25
CA ILE A 24 13.98 11.36 5.80
C ILE A 24 12.59 10.93 5.33
N HIS A 25 11.94 10.03 6.05
CA HIS A 25 10.57 9.60 5.79
C HIS A 25 9.61 10.79 5.87
N ASP A 26 9.65 11.54 6.96
CA ASP A 26 8.87 12.76 7.16
C ASP A 26 9.19 13.83 6.10
N TYR A 27 10.45 13.97 5.71
CA TYR A 27 10.83 14.91 4.65
C TYR A 27 10.18 14.53 3.32
N LYS A 28 10.21 13.24 2.95
CA LYS A 28 9.55 12.76 1.72
C LYS A 28 8.03 12.96 1.77
N LEU A 29 7.40 12.66 2.92
CA LEU A 29 5.97 12.92 3.12
C LEU A 29 5.62 14.41 2.98
N ARG A 30 6.43 15.30 3.59
CA ARG A 30 6.22 16.76 3.54
C ARG A 30 6.43 17.40 2.16
N HIS A 31 7.08 16.71 1.22
CA HIS A 31 7.43 17.23 -0.10
C HIS A 31 6.79 16.44 -1.26
N LEU A 32 5.68 15.74 -1.00
CA LEU A 32 4.87 15.16 -2.06
C LEU A 32 4.33 16.27 -2.99
N LYS A 33 4.25 15.99 -4.30
CA LYS A 33 3.70 16.91 -5.32
C LYS A 33 2.20 17.25 -5.13
N LEU A 34 1.59 16.74 -4.07
CA LEU A 34 0.19 16.93 -3.69
C LEU A 34 -0.03 18.14 -2.76
N GLY A 35 1.04 18.76 -2.24
CA GLY A 35 0.95 19.92 -1.34
C GLY A 35 1.95 19.82 -0.17
N LYS A 36 1.97 20.80 0.73
CA LYS A 36 2.84 20.76 1.92
C LYS A 36 2.09 20.03 3.04
N VAL A 37 2.58 18.87 3.48
CA VAL A 37 2.00 18.17 4.64
C VAL A 37 2.41 18.88 5.93
N LYS A 38 1.44 19.21 6.77
CA LYS A 38 1.61 19.81 8.10
C LYS A 38 1.16 18.81 9.15
N GLN A 39 2.10 18.43 10.00
CA GLN A 39 1.82 17.57 11.15
C GLN A 39 1.22 18.42 12.28
N HIS A 40 0.05 18.04 12.76
CA HIS A 40 -0.56 18.58 13.97
C HIS A 40 -0.33 17.60 15.11
N LYS A 41 0.34 18.06 16.16
CA LYS A 41 0.57 17.25 17.35
C LYS A 41 -0.23 17.85 18.51
N LYS A 42 -1.23 17.11 18.99
CA LYS A 42 -2.00 17.48 20.18
C LYS A 42 -1.97 16.32 21.17
N GLY A 43 -1.10 16.44 22.17
CA GLY A 43 -0.89 15.36 23.16
C GLY A 43 -0.26 14.12 22.53
N SER A 44 -0.90 12.96 22.72
CA SER A 44 -0.48 11.67 22.14
C SER A 44 -0.99 11.44 20.71
N TYR A 45 -1.88 12.30 20.20
CA TYR A 45 -2.44 12.18 18.86
C TYR A 45 -1.60 12.98 17.86
N THR A 46 -1.23 12.32 16.77
CA THR A 46 -0.54 12.92 15.63
C THR A 46 -1.45 12.85 14.43
N ASP A 47 -1.75 14.01 13.86
CA ASP A 47 -2.58 14.17 12.67
C ASP A 47 -1.77 14.86 11.57
N PHE A 48 -2.12 14.68 10.29
CA PHE A 48 -1.34 15.14 9.14
C PHE A 48 -2.22 15.83 8.11
N GLU A 49 -2.25 17.15 8.06
CA GLU A 49 -3.01 17.92 7.06
C GLU A 49 -2.18 18.19 5.79
N ILE A 50 -2.77 18.13 4.59
CA ILE A 50 -2.13 18.67 3.38
C ILE A 50 -2.56 20.13 3.20
N VAL A 51 -1.64 21.08 3.42
CA VAL A 51 -1.91 22.52 3.32
C VAL A 51 -2.36 22.87 1.89
N ASN A 52 -3.46 23.63 1.80
CA ASN A 52 -4.16 24.05 0.57
C ASN A 52 -5.06 22.97 -0.08
N ILE A 53 -5.27 21.84 0.59
CA ILE A 53 -6.36 20.93 0.28
C ILE A 53 -7.48 21.20 1.30
N SER A 54 -8.74 21.32 0.85
CA SER A 54 -9.87 21.50 1.77
C SER A 54 -9.87 20.38 2.81
N TRP A 55 -10.19 20.69 4.07
CA TRP A 55 -10.38 19.67 5.10
C TRP A 55 -11.38 18.59 4.64
N ASP A 56 -12.37 18.98 3.84
CA ASP A 56 -13.35 18.08 3.24
C ASP A 56 -12.76 17.07 2.23
N ILE A 57 -11.63 17.40 1.63
CA ILE A 57 -10.91 16.52 0.71
C ILE A 57 -9.91 15.66 1.48
N HIS A 58 -9.41 16.17 2.61
CA HIS A 58 -8.41 15.49 3.43
C HIS A 58 -8.93 14.14 3.98
N TRP A 59 -10.17 14.10 4.48
CA TRP A 59 -10.77 12.85 4.98
C TRP A 59 -11.15 11.86 3.87
N MET A 60 -11.22 12.31 2.62
CA MET A 60 -11.48 11.45 1.45
C MET A 60 -10.20 10.93 0.79
N THR A 61 -9.01 11.25 1.30
CA THR A 61 -7.73 10.89 0.64
C THR A 61 -7.61 9.38 0.43
N ASP A 62 -8.00 8.57 1.41
CA ASP A 62 -7.93 7.11 1.34
C ASP A 62 -8.94 6.54 0.33
N LEU A 63 -10.15 7.11 0.30
CA LEU A 63 -11.18 6.77 -0.70
C LEU A 63 -10.70 7.08 -2.12
N TYR A 64 -10.14 8.27 -2.35
CA TYR A 64 -9.59 8.64 -3.65
C TYR A 64 -8.45 7.72 -4.06
N LEU A 65 -7.55 7.37 -3.13
CA LEU A 65 -6.45 6.47 -3.41
C LEU A 65 -6.95 5.07 -3.81
N ALA A 66 -7.92 4.52 -3.08
CA ALA A 66 -8.54 3.24 -3.41
C ALA A 66 -9.16 3.23 -4.82
N VAL A 67 -9.91 4.29 -5.16
CA VAL A 67 -10.52 4.46 -6.48
C VAL A 67 -9.47 4.58 -7.59
N ILE A 68 -8.40 5.36 -7.37
CA ILE A 68 -7.32 5.53 -8.34
C ILE A 68 -6.60 4.19 -8.59
N ILE A 69 -6.29 3.43 -7.54
CA ILE A 69 -5.62 2.13 -7.67
C ILE A 69 -6.52 1.13 -8.42
N ARG A 70 -7.80 1.04 -8.05
CA ARG A 70 -8.79 0.21 -8.75
C ARG A 70 -8.81 0.48 -10.25
N ASP A 71 -8.94 1.76 -10.62
CA ASP A 71 -9.04 2.15 -12.04
C ASP A 71 -7.73 1.94 -12.77
N TYR A 72 -6.60 2.16 -12.10
CA TYR A 72 -5.28 1.84 -12.62
C TYR A 72 -5.13 0.35 -12.91
N LEU A 73 -5.51 -0.55 -11.99
CA LEU A 73 -5.43 -2.01 -12.20
C LEU A 73 -6.28 -2.46 -13.40
N ARG A 74 -7.51 -1.94 -13.52
CA ARG A 74 -8.41 -2.23 -14.64
C ARG A 74 -7.89 -1.68 -15.98
N PHE A 75 -7.22 -0.54 -15.95
CA PHE A 75 -6.53 0.01 -17.12
C PHE A 75 -5.30 -0.83 -17.47
N PHE A 76 -4.47 -1.14 -16.47
CA PHE A 76 -3.24 -1.90 -16.60
C PHE A 76 -3.49 -3.26 -17.24
N ILE A 77 -4.50 -4.00 -16.78
CA ILE A 77 -4.80 -5.34 -17.31
C ILE A 77 -5.36 -5.33 -18.74
N LYS A 78 -6.04 -4.25 -19.15
CA LYS A 78 -6.52 -4.09 -20.54
C LYS A 78 -5.41 -3.79 -21.53
N ASN A 79 -4.32 -3.17 -21.06
CA ASN A 79 -3.26 -2.63 -21.91
C ASN A 79 -1.94 -3.40 -21.81
N THR A 80 -1.84 -4.41 -20.94
CA THR A 80 -0.61 -5.18 -20.72
C THR A 80 -0.78 -6.59 -21.29
N PRO A 81 -0.18 -6.91 -22.44
CA PRO A 81 -0.18 -8.26 -22.99
C PRO A 81 0.93 -9.09 -22.34
N ALA A 82 0.67 -9.68 -21.17
CA ALA A 82 1.64 -10.58 -20.55
C ALA A 82 1.03 -11.50 -19.50
N ILE A 83 1.59 -12.72 -19.42
CA ILE A 83 1.59 -13.51 -18.19
C ILE A 83 2.44 -12.73 -17.18
N GLY A 84 1.86 -12.30 -16.06
CA GLY A 84 2.63 -11.69 -14.99
C GLY A 84 3.57 -12.70 -14.34
N ASN A 85 4.78 -12.26 -13.98
CA ASN A 85 5.78 -13.14 -13.37
C ASN A 85 5.24 -13.86 -12.12
N THR A 86 4.44 -13.15 -11.33
CA THR A 86 3.92 -13.65 -10.05
C THR A 86 3.03 -14.90 -10.17
N VAL A 87 2.36 -15.12 -11.32
CA VAL A 87 1.48 -16.29 -11.51
C VAL A 87 2.18 -17.48 -12.15
N PHE A 88 3.45 -17.34 -12.54
CA PHE A 88 4.20 -18.41 -13.16
C PHE A 88 4.81 -19.32 -12.10
N GLU A 89 4.39 -20.58 -12.09
CA GLU A 89 4.79 -21.57 -11.07
C GLU A 89 6.02 -22.41 -11.48
N GLY A 90 6.66 -22.08 -12.62
CA GLY A 90 7.74 -22.85 -13.22
C GLY A 90 9.10 -22.14 -13.24
N ASP A 91 10.07 -22.79 -13.89
CA ASP A 91 11.36 -22.19 -14.22
C ASP A 91 11.20 -21.16 -15.36
N TYR A 92 11.43 -19.88 -15.06
CA TYR A 92 11.24 -18.78 -16.00
C TYR A 92 12.01 -18.94 -17.31
N SER A 93 13.12 -19.69 -17.32
CA SER A 93 13.86 -19.98 -18.54
C SER A 93 13.06 -20.80 -19.55
N LYS A 94 12.03 -21.52 -19.09
CA LYS A 94 11.14 -22.38 -19.89
C LYS A 94 9.85 -21.72 -20.30
N MET A 95 9.67 -20.44 -19.98
CA MET A 95 8.44 -19.70 -20.31
C MET A 95 8.21 -19.60 -21.83
N GLN A 96 9.29 -19.68 -22.63
CA GLN A 96 9.24 -19.74 -24.09
C GLN A 96 8.82 -21.11 -24.63
N ASP A 97 8.89 -22.15 -23.80
CA ASP A 97 8.53 -23.53 -24.17
C ASP A 97 7.08 -23.88 -23.82
N LEU A 98 6.30 -22.91 -23.31
CA LEU A 98 4.91 -23.12 -22.94
C LEU A 98 4.06 -23.41 -24.17
N THR A 99 3.15 -24.36 -24.03
CA THR A 99 2.10 -24.60 -25.01
C THR A 99 1.12 -23.42 -25.05
N ASP A 100 0.33 -23.32 -26.13
CA ASP A 100 -0.75 -22.32 -26.23
C ASP A 100 -1.77 -22.46 -25.09
N GLU A 101 -2.04 -23.70 -24.65
CA GLU A 101 -2.97 -23.99 -23.55
C GLU A 101 -2.42 -23.50 -22.21
N GLU A 102 -1.14 -23.75 -21.91
CA GLU A 102 -0.51 -23.25 -20.69
C GLU A 102 -0.40 -21.72 -20.71
N THR A 103 -0.07 -21.15 -21.87
CA THR A 103 -0.02 -19.71 -22.07
C THR A 103 -1.37 -19.06 -21.79
N ALA A 104 -2.45 -19.62 -22.33
CA ALA A 104 -3.82 -19.17 -22.07
C ALA A 104 -4.21 -19.33 -20.59
N MET A 105 -3.82 -20.43 -19.95
CA MET A 105 -4.07 -20.68 -18.52
C MET A 105 -3.38 -19.63 -17.65
N TYR A 106 -2.08 -19.40 -17.84
CA TYR A 106 -1.33 -18.42 -17.05
C TYR A 106 -1.77 -17.00 -17.32
N SER A 107 -2.10 -16.67 -18.58
CA SER A 107 -2.69 -15.37 -18.93
C SER A 107 -4.00 -15.17 -18.18
N LYS A 108 -4.88 -16.17 -18.18
CA LYS A 108 -6.13 -16.12 -17.40
C LYS A 108 -5.87 -15.94 -15.90
N LYS A 109 -4.97 -16.72 -15.30
CA LYS A 109 -4.60 -16.58 -13.88
C LYS A 109 -4.15 -15.15 -13.56
N TRP A 110 -3.33 -14.55 -14.42
CA TRP A 110 -2.89 -13.16 -14.28
C TRP A 110 -4.04 -12.16 -14.37
N HIS A 111 -4.90 -12.31 -15.38
CA HIS A 111 -6.10 -11.49 -15.53
C HIS A 111 -7.03 -11.57 -14.32
N ASP A 112 -7.26 -12.78 -13.80
CA ASP A 112 -8.11 -13.01 -12.64
C ASP A 112 -7.48 -12.38 -11.39
N LEU A 113 -6.17 -12.53 -11.17
CA LEU A 113 -5.47 -11.92 -10.04
C LEU A 113 -5.62 -10.39 -10.04
N VAL A 114 -5.27 -9.73 -11.14
CA VAL A 114 -5.30 -8.26 -11.22
C VAL A 114 -6.73 -7.70 -11.07
N ASN A 115 -7.72 -8.37 -11.65
CA ASN A 115 -9.12 -7.96 -11.50
C ASN A 115 -9.64 -8.20 -10.08
N ASN A 116 -9.30 -9.32 -9.44
CA ASN A 116 -9.69 -9.59 -8.06
C ASN A 116 -9.12 -8.54 -7.11
N THR A 117 -7.84 -8.17 -7.25
CA THR A 117 -7.24 -7.08 -6.47
C THR A 117 -7.95 -5.75 -6.73
N ALA A 118 -8.33 -5.46 -7.99
CA ALA A 118 -9.11 -4.26 -8.29
C ALA A 118 -10.49 -4.26 -7.60
N ASP A 119 -11.15 -5.42 -7.54
CA ASP A 119 -12.46 -5.56 -6.90
C ASP A 119 -12.38 -5.42 -5.38
N GLU A 120 -11.26 -5.79 -4.76
CA GLU A 120 -11.00 -5.50 -3.33
C GLU A 120 -10.92 -4.00 -3.05
N PHE A 121 -10.27 -3.23 -3.92
CA PHE A 121 -10.27 -1.77 -3.84
C PHE A 121 -11.66 -1.16 -4.10
N ASP A 122 -12.50 -1.81 -4.93
CA ASP A 122 -13.89 -1.41 -5.13
C ASP A 122 -14.76 -1.67 -3.89
N GLU A 123 -14.57 -2.81 -3.20
CA GLU A 123 -15.22 -3.07 -1.92
C GLU A 123 -14.73 -2.08 -0.84
N LEU A 124 -13.44 -1.76 -0.82
CA LEU A 124 -12.87 -0.80 0.11
C LEU A 124 -13.47 0.59 -0.09
N ALA A 125 -13.57 1.06 -1.34
CA ALA A 125 -14.17 2.34 -1.66
C ALA A 125 -15.65 2.41 -1.26
N LYS A 126 -16.41 1.32 -1.44
CA LYS A 126 -17.81 1.24 -0.97
C LYS A 126 -17.88 1.38 0.55
N LEU A 127 -17.06 0.62 1.27
CA LEU A 127 -17.05 0.63 2.73
C LEU A 127 -16.65 2.00 3.31
N MET A 128 -15.65 2.67 2.71
CA MET A 128 -15.24 4.04 3.09
C MET A 128 -16.30 5.10 2.77
N SER A 129 -17.22 4.81 1.83
CA SER A 129 -18.32 5.70 1.46
C SER A 129 -19.59 5.46 2.28
N GLU A 130 -19.64 4.39 3.07
CA GLU A 130 -20.76 4.10 3.96
C GLU A 130 -20.70 5.04 5.18
N ASP A 131 -21.76 5.81 5.38
CA ASP A 131 -21.85 6.74 6.50
C ASP A 131 -22.05 5.95 7.80
N GLY A 132 -21.03 5.92 8.66
CA GLY A 132 -20.93 5.09 9.86
C GLY A 132 -21.83 5.52 11.02
N SER A 133 -23.03 6.01 10.75
CA SER A 133 -23.95 6.59 11.74
C SER A 133 -24.73 5.55 12.58
N GLY A 134 -24.24 4.31 12.68
CA GLY A 134 -24.91 3.19 13.36
C GLY A 134 -24.10 2.58 14.51
N ASP A 135 -24.78 1.83 15.38
CA ASP A 135 -24.23 1.17 16.59
C ASP A 135 -23.10 0.14 16.31
N ASP A 136 -22.77 -0.13 15.03
CA ASP A 136 -21.79 -1.14 14.61
C ASP A 136 -20.48 -0.55 14.02
N TRP A 137 -20.18 0.71 14.33
CA TRP A 137 -18.98 1.40 13.84
C TRP A 137 -17.67 0.64 14.12
N GLN A 138 -17.58 -0.09 15.24
CA GLN A 138 -16.39 -0.88 15.56
C GLN A 138 -16.19 -2.08 14.62
N ALA A 139 -17.27 -2.77 14.23
CA ALA A 139 -17.17 -3.88 13.28
C ALA A 139 -16.84 -3.37 11.87
N LEU A 140 -17.45 -2.25 11.46
CA LEU A 140 -17.14 -1.59 10.19
C LEU A 140 -15.67 -1.19 10.09
N ASN A 141 -15.15 -0.50 11.12
CA ASN A 141 -13.74 -0.10 11.18
C ASN A 141 -12.79 -1.32 11.19
N LYS A 142 -13.17 -2.41 11.86
CA LYS A 142 -12.39 -3.66 11.82
C LYS A 142 -12.38 -4.26 10.41
N LYS A 143 -13.55 -4.36 9.77
CA LYS A 143 -13.69 -4.86 8.39
C LYS A 143 -12.86 -4.02 7.42
N GLU A 144 -12.91 -2.70 7.57
CA GLU A 144 -12.13 -1.76 6.75
C GLU A 144 -10.64 -2.02 6.87
N LYS A 145 -10.11 -2.11 8.10
CA LYS A 145 -8.68 -2.40 8.32
C LYS A 145 -8.24 -3.75 7.77
N GLU A 146 -9.07 -4.78 7.90
CA GLU A 146 -8.79 -6.11 7.33
C GLU A 146 -8.74 -6.05 5.81
N LEU A 147 -9.69 -5.33 5.19
CA LEU A 147 -9.75 -5.17 3.74
C LEU A 147 -8.60 -4.31 3.21
N ILE A 148 -8.21 -3.24 3.91
CA ILE A 148 -7.00 -2.45 3.60
C ILE A 148 -5.77 -3.36 3.60
N ARG A 149 -5.55 -4.15 4.66
CA ARG A 149 -4.38 -5.04 4.73
C ARG A 149 -4.37 -6.03 3.57
N LYS A 150 -5.53 -6.61 3.24
CA LYS A 150 -5.65 -7.58 2.15
C LYS A 150 -5.36 -6.94 0.80
N ALA A 151 -6.09 -5.88 0.44
CA ALA A 151 -5.96 -5.21 -0.86
C ALA A 151 -4.54 -4.72 -1.12
N PHE A 152 -3.86 -4.16 -0.11
CA PHE A 152 -2.48 -3.70 -0.26
C PHE A 152 -1.46 -4.85 -0.28
N ALA A 153 -1.72 -5.97 0.40
CA ALA A 153 -0.87 -7.16 0.31
C ALA A 153 -0.96 -7.79 -1.09
N ASP A 154 -2.17 -7.91 -1.63
CA ASP A 154 -2.40 -8.47 -2.97
C ASP A 154 -1.86 -7.52 -4.06
N LEU A 155 -1.96 -6.20 -3.84
CA LEU A 155 -1.30 -5.20 -4.70
C LEU A 155 0.23 -5.35 -4.69
N ALA A 156 0.84 -5.55 -3.52
CA ALA A 156 2.29 -5.73 -3.40
C ALA A 156 2.77 -7.08 -3.95
N TYR A 157 1.89 -8.08 -4.00
CA TYR A 157 2.15 -9.33 -4.69
C TYR A 157 2.17 -9.20 -6.22
N ILE A 158 1.38 -8.26 -6.78
CA ILE A 158 1.41 -7.89 -8.20
C ILE A 158 2.63 -7.03 -8.52
N PHE A 159 2.93 -6.05 -7.66
CA PHE A 159 4.02 -5.08 -7.81
C PHE A 159 5.03 -5.26 -6.67
N ASP A 160 6.00 -6.14 -6.87
CA ASP A 160 6.99 -6.53 -5.85
C ASP A 160 7.78 -5.32 -5.29
N GLU A 161 7.93 -4.26 -6.08
CA GLU A 161 8.54 -2.99 -5.63
C GLU A 161 7.79 -2.29 -4.47
N LEU A 162 6.56 -2.71 -4.19
CA LEU A 162 5.75 -2.23 -3.08
C LEU A 162 5.92 -3.07 -1.81
N ASN A 163 6.74 -4.12 -1.80
CA ASN A 163 7.15 -4.84 -0.60
C ASN A 163 8.31 -4.08 0.09
N TRP A 164 8.02 -3.28 1.14
CA TRP A 164 9.00 -2.49 1.91
C TRP A 164 9.03 -2.80 3.41
#